data_AF-A0A9P6TJK3-F1
#
_entry.id   AF-A0A9P6TJK3-F1
#
_cell.length_a   1.000
_cell.length_b   1.000
_cell.length_c   1.000
_cell.angle_alpha   90.00
_cell.angle_beta   90.00
_cell.angle_gamma   90.00
#
_symmetry.space_group_name_H-M   'P 1'
#
loop_
_entity.id
_entity.type
_entity.pdbx_description
1 polymer ?
#
loop_
_entity_poly.entity_id
_entity_poly.type
_entity_poly.pdbx_seq_one_letter_code
_entity_poly.pdbx_strand_id
1 'polypeptide(L)' 'MTRQSVSEAKLRKLMELNDKLKEQLEIPRIPISEASRSLIEYCQTNRDMMIPSVWGNRSPDPFAEPTGGCGCLLM' A
#
# COMPACT_ATOMS: atom_id res chain seq x y z
N MET A 1 25.54 36.42 -16.63
CA MET A 1 24.19 35.90 -16.37
C MET A 1 23.50 36.84 -15.39
N THR A 2 22.56 37.64 -15.87
CA THR A 2 21.95 38.78 -15.17
C THR A 2 21.04 38.32 -14.03
N ARG A 3 21.18 38.90 -12.83
CA ARG A 3 20.41 38.54 -11.61
C ARG A 3 18.89 38.48 -11.80
N GLN A 4 18.34 39.18 -12.79
CA GLN A 4 16.92 39.19 -13.13
C GLN A 4 16.39 37.82 -13.59
N SER A 5 17.19 37.01 -14.29
CA SER A 5 16.73 35.68 -14.75
C SER A 5 16.58 34.67 -13.60
N VAL A 6 17.38 34.80 -12.55
CA VAL A 6 17.32 33.94 -11.36
C VAL A 6 16.11 34.29 -10.48
N SER A 7 15.77 35.58 -10.37
CA SER A 7 14.57 36.01 -9.63
C SER A 7 13.28 35.53 -10.29
N GLU A 8 13.18 35.60 -11.62
CA GLU A 8 12.01 35.12 -12.37
C GLU A 8 11.85 33.60 -12.27
N ALA A 9 12.95 32.85 -12.39
CA ALA A 9 12.93 31.40 -12.22
C ALA A 9 12.50 30.97 -10.80
N LYS A 10 12.95 31.69 -9.76
CA LYS A 10 12.50 31.46 -8.38
C LYS A 10 11.03 31.77 -8.19
N LEU A 11 10.56 32.90 -8.74
CA LEU A 11 9.15 33.26 -8.69
C LEU A 11 8.27 32.19 -9.34
N ARG A 12 8.64 31.72 -10.53
CA ARG A 12 7.90 30.64 -11.21
C ARG A 12 7.79 29.39 -10.36
N LYS A 13 8.89 28.96 -9.75
CA LYS A 13 8.92 27.79 -8.85
C LYS A 13 8.02 27.97 -7.61
N LEU A 14 7.96 29.19 -7.05
CA LEU A 14 7.08 29.49 -5.92
C LEU A 14 5.61 29.46 -6.32
N MET A 15 5.28 29.96 -7.51
CA MET A 15 3.91 29.89 -8.04
C MET A 15 3.49 28.44 -8.28
N GLU A 16 4.34 27.65 -8.96
CA GLU A 16 4.10 26.21 -9.17
C GLU A 16 3.90 25.46 -7.85
N LEU A 17 4.67 25.79 -6.80
CA LEU A 17 4.50 25.20 -5.47
C LEU A 17 3.18 25.66 -4.82
N ASN A 18 2.84 26.94 -4.94
CA ASN A 18 1.61 27.48 -4.37
C ASN A 18 0.38 26.81 -4.96
N ASP A 19 0.37 26.60 -6.28
CA ASP A 19 -0.73 25.93 -6.98
C ASP A 19 -0.87 24.47 -6.51
N LYS A 20 0.25 23.73 -6.38
CA LYS A 20 0.24 22.38 -5.80
C LYS A 20 -0.28 22.34 -4.36
N LEU A 21 0.08 23.33 -3.54
CA LEU A 21 -0.39 23.40 -2.16
C LEU A 21 -1.89 23.70 -2.08
N LYS A 22 -2.40 24.55 -2.98
CA LYS A 22 -3.85 24.79 -3.09
C LYS A 22 -4.58 23.52 -3.52
N GLU A 23 -4.08 22.81 -4.54
CA GLU A 23 -4.64 21.52 -4.95
C GLU A 23 -4.69 20.51 -3.78
N GLN A 24 -3.60 20.41 -3.00
CA GLN A 24 -3.54 19.54 -1.83
C GLN A 24 -4.48 19.96 -0.70
N LEU A 25 -4.74 21.26 -0.56
CA LEU A 25 -5.66 21.79 0.43
C LEU A 25 -7.11 21.41 0.10
N GLU A 26 -7.47 21.41 -1.18
CA GLU A 26 -8.81 21.09 -1.69
C GLU A 26 -9.11 19.57 -1.72
N ILE A 27 -8.14 18.70 -1.43
CA ILE A 27 -8.38 17.25 -1.37
C ILE A 27 -9.43 16.95 -0.30
N PRO A 28 -10.56 16.30 -0.64
CA PRO A 28 -11.57 15.92 0.33
C PRO A 28 -11.02 14.87 1.30
N ARG A 29 -11.28 15.06 2.59
CA ARG A 29 -10.80 14.19 3.67
C ARG A 29 -11.98 13.61 4.43
N ILE A 30 -11.85 12.38 4.87
CA ILE A 30 -12.79 11.73 5.79
C ILE A 30 -12.22 11.77 7.22
N PRO A 31 -13.08 11.74 8.25
CA PRO A 31 -12.64 11.57 9.63
C PRO A 31 -11.84 10.28 9.81
N ILE A 32 -10.83 10.33 10.68
CA ILE A 32 -9.96 9.18 10.95
C ILE A 32 -10.78 8.00 11.50
N SER A 33 -11.78 8.26 12.33
CA SER A 33 -12.67 7.22 12.87
C SER A 33 -13.42 6.44 11.78
N GLU A 34 -13.81 7.11 10.70
CA GLU A 34 -14.47 6.49 9.54
C GLU A 34 -13.47 5.67 8.72
N ALA A 35 -12.30 6.24 8.42
CA ALA A 35 -11.22 5.54 7.73
C ALA A 35 -10.80 4.25 8.48
N SER A 36 -10.59 4.34 9.80
CA SER A 36 -10.23 3.19 10.62
C SER A 36 -11.32 2.12 10.63
N ARG A 37 -12.61 2.51 10.67
CA ARG A 37 -13.71 1.55 10.59
C ARG A 37 -13.70 0.80 9.26
N SER A 38 -13.51 1.50 8.15
CA SER A 38 -13.43 0.89 6.82
C SER A 38 -12.28 -0.11 6.71
N LEU A 39 -11.11 0.22 7.27
CA LEU A 39 -9.97 -0.70 7.31
C LEU A 39 -10.27 -1.95 8.15
N ILE A 40 -10.86 -1.78 9.33
CA ILE A 40 -11.22 -2.90 10.21
C ILE A 40 -12.22 -3.84 9.50
N GLU A 41 -13.26 -3.27 8.90
CA GLU A 41 -14.27 -4.02 8.16
C GLU A 41 -13.64 -4.83 7.03
N TYR A 42 -12.79 -4.19 6.21
CA TYR A 42 -12.07 -4.88 5.14
C TYR A 42 -11.23 -6.05 5.66
N CYS A 43 -10.47 -5.84 6.73
CA CYS A 43 -9.65 -6.90 7.34
C CYS A 43 -10.50 -8.01 7.99
N GLN A 44 -11.75 -7.75 8.38
CA GLN A 44 -12.65 -8.75 8.96
C GLN A 44 -13.45 -9.52 7.93
N THR A 45 -13.63 -8.99 6.72
CA THR A 45 -14.37 -9.67 5.64
C THR A 45 -13.45 -10.46 4.73
N ASN A 46 -12.21 -10.00 4.54
CA ASN A 46 -11.26 -10.61 3.61
C ASN A 46 -10.37 -11.60 4.35
N ARG A 47 -10.52 -12.89 4.02
CA ARG A 47 -9.77 -13.97 4.64
C ARG A 47 -8.32 -13.95 4.19
N ASP A 48 -7.40 -13.95 5.15
CA ASP A 48 -5.95 -14.01 4.92
C ASP A 48 -5.36 -15.30 5.48
N MET A 49 -4.79 -16.13 4.61
CA MET A 49 -4.21 -17.43 4.95
C MET A 49 -2.84 -17.29 5.63
N MET A 50 -2.18 -16.14 5.51
CA MET A 50 -0.95 -15.82 6.24
C MET A 50 -1.20 -15.50 7.71
N ILE A 51 -2.47 -15.38 8.13
CA ILE A 51 -2.84 -15.17 9.54
C ILE A 51 -3.72 -16.33 10.03
N PRO A 52 -3.14 -17.53 10.24
CA PRO A 52 -3.89 -18.70 10.72
C PRO A 52 -4.57 -18.53 12.08
N SER A 53 -4.05 -17.65 12.94
CA SER A 53 -4.60 -17.40 14.28
C SER A 53 -6.02 -16.83 14.23
N VAL A 54 -6.36 -16.09 13.18
CA VAL A 54 -7.68 -15.47 12.99
C VAL A 54 -8.54 -16.30 12.02
N TRP A 55 -7.92 -16.80 10.95
CA TRP A 55 -8.64 -17.39 9.82
C TRP A 55 -8.58 -18.92 9.75
N GLY A 56 -7.78 -19.57 10.60
CA GLY A 56 -7.55 -21.01 10.62
C GLY A 56 -6.62 -21.50 9.50
N ASN A 57 -6.05 -22.69 9.67
CA ASN A 57 -5.26 -23.35 8.64
C ASN A 57 -6.17 -23.98 7.58
N ARG A 58 -5.84 -23.79 6.29
CA ARG A 58 -6.55 -24.46 5.19
C ARG A 58 -5.58 -24.95 4.13
N SER A 59 -5.73 -26.23 3.78
CA SER A 59 -4.92 -27.00 2.81
C SER A 59 -3.45 -27.13 3.21
N PRO A 60 -2.77 -28.26 2.90
CA PRO A 60 -1.31 -28.26 2.91
C PRO A 60 -0.83 -27.15 1.98
N ASP A 61 0.20 -26.43 2.44
CA ASP A 61 0.87 -25.40 1.66
C ASP A 61 1.28 -25.99 0.28
N PRO A 62 0.80 -25.42 -0.85
CA PRO A 62 1.17 -25.88 -2.18
C PRO A 62 2.66 -25.85 -2.47
N PHE A 63 3.42 -25.08 -1.67
CA PHE A 63 4.87 -24.95 -1.76
C PHE A 63 5.61 -25.74 -0.67
N ALA A 64 4.91 -26.40 0.25
CA ALA A 64 5.58 -27.28 1.21
C ALA A 64 6.17 -28.47 0.46
N GLU A 65 7.44 -28.77 0.76
CA GLU A 65 8.07 -29.97 0.25
C GLU A 65 7.26 -31.20 0.71
N PRO A 66 6.87 -32.11 -0.19
CA PRO A 66 6.20 -33.34 0.21
C PRO A 66 7.11 -34.09 1.18
N THR A 67 6.72 -34.17 2.45
CA THR A 67 7.49 -34.82 3.52
C THR A 67 7.33 -36.35 3.45
N GLY A 68 7.42 -36.91 2.24
CA GLY A 68 7.35 -38.34 1.94
C GLY A 68 8.37 -38.67 0.86
N GLY A 69 9.27 -39.61 1.14
CA GLY A 69 10.50 -39.87 0.40
C GLY A 69 10.39 -40.07 -1.11
N CYS A 70 11.53 -39.91 -1.79
CA CYS A 70 11.78 -40.18 -3.22
C CYS A 70 10.90 -41.34 -3.73
N GLY A 71 9.94 -41.04 -4.61
CA GLY A 71 9.14 -42.01 -5.36
C GLY A 71 9.94 -42.74 -6.43
N CYS A 72 11.13 -43.20 -6.04
CA CYS A 72 12.16 -43.74 -6.91
C CYS A 72 12.20 -45.25 -6.70
N LEU A 73 11.13 -45.93 -7.12
CA LEU A 73 11.17 -47.38 -7.33
C LEU A 73 11.81 -47.63 -8.69
N LEU A 74 13.10 -47.95 -8.68
CA LEU A 74 13.75 -48.63 -9.80
C LEU A 74 13.08 -50.01 -9.94
N MET A 75 12.28 -50.19 -10.98
CA MET A 75 12.09 -51.49 -11.64
C MET A 75 12.82 -51.46 -12.97
#